data_AF-A0A356TMV7-F1
#
_entry.id   AF-A0A356TMV7-F1
#
_cell.length_a   1.000
_cell.length_b   1.000
_cell.length_c   1.000
_cell.angle_alpha   90.00
_cell.angle_beta   90.00
_cell.angle_gamma   90.00
#
_symmetry.space_group_name_H-M   'P 1'
#
loop_
_entity.id
_entity.type
_entity.pdbx_description
1 polymer ?
#
loop_
_entity_poly.entity_id
_entity_poly.type
_entity_poly.pdbx_seq_one_letter_code
_entity_poly.pdbx_strand_id
1 'polypeptide(L)' 'MLDAEESHRTKGLLRLTMACNERCPFCNVPMEDYPQRHTPAPELRAQIAAFAEGAERTLTISGGEPTL' A
#
# COMPACT_ATOMS: atom_id res chain seq x y z
N MET A 1 4.76 14.04 -28.42
CA MET A 1 5.26 12.79 -27.81
C MET A 1 5.74 13.11 -26.40
N LEU A 2 4.81 13.50 -25.52
CA LEU A 2 5.06 13.86 -24.11
C LEU A 2 4.19 13.04 -23.14
N ASP A 3 3.29 12.20 -23.67
CA ASP A 3 2.25 11.49 -22.91
C ASP A 3 2.76 10.47 -21.89
N ALA A 4 3.97 9.93 -22.07
CA ALA A 4 4.48 8.86 -21.20
C ALA A 4 4.85 9.36 -19.80
N GLU A 5 5.44 10.57 -19.67
CA GLU A 5 5.81 11.12 -18.37
C GLU A 5 4.60 11.68 -17.61
N GLU A 6 3.57 12.15 -18.33
CA GLU A 6 2.31 12.59 -17.70
C GLU A 6 1.48 11.42 -17.16
N SER A 7 1.70 10.20 -17.66
CA SER A 7 1.05 8.96 -17.19
C SER A 7 1.50 8.53 -15.79
N HIS A 8 2.60 9.08 -15.27
CA HIS A 8 3.13 8.77 -13.94
C HIS A 8 2.46 9.57 -12.81
N ARG A 9 1.27 10.15 -13.03
CA ARG A 9 0.45 10.75 -11.96
C ARG A 9 0.45 9.81 -10.76
N THR A 10 0.87 10.38 -9.62
CA THR A 10 1.27 9.75 -8.36
C THR A 10 0.64 8.39 -8.09
N LYS A 11 1.47 7.40 -7.76
CA LYS A 11 0.99 6.09 -7.32
C LYS A 11 0.40 6.22 -5.91
N GLY A 12 -0.89 5.94 -5.76
CA GLY A 12 -1.46 5.66 -4.46
C GLY A 12 -0.84 4.38 -3.90
N LEU A 13 -0.54 4.33 -2.61
CA LEU A 13 -0.06 3.13 -1.92
C LEU A 13 -1.05 2.74 -0.83
N LEU A 14 -1.66 1.56 -0.95
CA LEU A 14 -2.54 0.99 0.05
C LEU A 14 -1.82 -0.15 0.78
N ARG A 15 -1.58 0.02 2.08
CA ARG A 15 -0.99 -1.04 2.92
C ARG A 15 -2.08 -1.83 3.64
N LEU A 16 -2.29 -3.08 3.23
CA LEU A 16 -3.31 -3.95 3.82
C LEU A 16 -2.90 -4.46 5.20
N THR A 17 -1.63 -4.83 5.33
CA THR A 17 -1.13 -5.48 6.51
C THR A 17 0.38 -5.27 6.65
N MET A 18 0.85 -5.14 7.88
CA MET A 18 2.23 -5.35 8.31
C MET A 18 2.36 -6.70 9.04
N ALA A 19 1.57 -7.71 8.66
CA ALA A 19 1.87 -9.12 8.93
C ALA A 19 2.70 -9.67 7.76
N CYS A 20 3.68 -10.51 8.08
CA CYS A 20 4.45 -11.30 7.11
C CYS A 20 4.89 -12.57 7.81
N ASN A 21 4.81 -13.68 7.09
CA ASN A 21 5.28 -14.99 7.54
C ASN A 21 6.72 -15.28 7.09
N GLU A 22 7.31 -14.43 6.26
CA GLU A 22 8.68 -14.55 5.76
C GLU A 22 9.69 -13.80 6.63
N ARG A 23 10.95 -14.28 6.59
CA ARG A 23 12.10 -13.69 7.29
C ARG A 23 13.18 -13.26 6.31
N CYS A 24 12.78 -12.45 5.35
CA CYS A 24 13.66 -11.98 4.28
C CYS A 24 14.85 -11.18 4.87
N PRO A 25 16.12 -11.61 4.67
CA PRO A 25 17.29 -10.93 5.25
C PRO A 25 17.56 -9.54 4.63
N PHE A 26 16.85 -9.22 3.55
CA PHE A 26 16.93 -7.96 2.81
C PHE A 26 15.70 -7.06 3.03
N CYS A 27 14.69 -7.51 3.80
CA CYS A 27 13.52 -6.67 4.04
C CYS A 27 13.89 -5.54 5.00
N ASN A 28 13.69 -4.31 4.55
CA ASN A 28 13.99 -3.10 5.30
C ASN A 28 12.84 -2.63 6.21
N VAL A 29 11.81 -3.47 6.37
CA VAL A 29 10.62 -3.13 7.16
C VAL A 29 10.71 -3.81 8.53
N PRO A 30 10.77 -3.05 9.64
CA PRO A 30 10.82 -3.60 10.98
C PRO A 30 9.42 -4.03 11.44
N MET A 31 8.97 -5.19 10.96
CA MET A 31 7.61 -5.71 11.19
C MET A 31 7.27 -5.90 12.68
N GLU A 32 8.29 -6.16 13.49
CA GLU A 32 8.20 -6.39 14.93
C GLU A 32 7.74 -5.14 15.70
N ASP A 33 8.02 -3.96 15.15
CA ASP A 33 7.70 -2.67 15.75
C ASP A 33 6.24 -2.24 15.50
N TYR A 34 5.49 -2.99 14.70
CA TYR A 34 4.08 -2.70 14.40
C TYR A 34 3.16 -3.38 15.42
N PRO A 35 2.56 -2.62 16.37
CA PRO A 35 1.65 -3.19 17.37
C PRO A 35 0.35 -3.72 16.75
N GLN A 36 -0.07 -3.12 15.64
CA GLN A 36 -1.22 -3.55 14.87
C GLN A 36 -0.76 -4.02 13.49
N ARG A 37 -0.92 -5.31 13.22
CA ARG A 37 -0.44 -5.93 11.98
C ARG A 37 -1.44 -5.83 10.83
N HIS A 38 -2.74 -5.69 11.08
CA HIS A 38 -3.73 -5.58 10.01
C HIS A 38 -4.40 -4.21 10.05
N THR A 39 -4.46 -3.56 8.89
CA THR A 39 -5.23 -2.33 8.75
C THR A 39 -6.72 -2.68 8.78
N PRO A 40 -7.55 -2.01 9.60
CA PRO A 40 -8.96 -2.35 9.71
C PRO A 40 -9.70 -2.07 8.40
N ALA A 41 -10.67 -2.93 8.05
CA ALA A 41 -11.44 -2.77 6.81
C ALA A 41 -12.12 -1.39 6.64
N PRO A 42 -12.68 -0.74 7.68
CA PRO A 42 -13.23 0.61 7.55
C PRO A 42 -12.18 1.65 7.12
N GLU A 43 -10.96 1.52 7.63
CA GLU A 43 -9.84 2.41 7.29
C GLU A 43 -9.38 2.18 5.85
N LEU A 44 -9.24 0.92 5.43
CA LEU A 44 -8.92 0.59 4.04
C LEU A 44 -9.98 1.13 3.07
N ARG A 45 -11.27 1.03 3.42
CA ARG A 45 -12.37 1.58 2.61
C ARG A 45 -12.28 3.09 2.50
N ALA A 46 -11.95 3.80 3.58
CA ALA A 46 -11.75 5.24 3.55
C ALA A 46 -10.56 5.63 2.65
N GLN A 47 -9.44 4.90 2.73
CA GLN A 47 -8.28 5.14 1.87
C GLN A 47 -8.59 4.90 0.38
N ILE A 48 -9.36 3.84 0.06
CA ILE A 48 -9.82 3.56 -1.30
C ILE A 48 -10.77 4.65 -1.80
N ALA A 49 -11.71 5.12 -0.97
CA ALA A 49 -12.61 6.20 -1.33
C ALA A 49 -11.85 7.51 -1.62
N ALA A 50 -10.89 7.87 -0.75
CA ALA A 50 -10.04 9.03 -0.96
C ALA A 50 -9.21 8.92 -2.25
N PHE A 51 -8.67 7.74 -2.56
CA PHE A 51 -7.99 7.48 -3.83
C PHE A 51 -8.93 7.65 -5.04
N ALA A 52 -10.17 7.15 -4.93
CA ALA A 52 -11.15 7.23 -6.02
C ALA A 52 -11.58 8.68 -6.32
N GLU A 53 -11.60 9.55 -5.32
CA GLU A 53 -11.86 10.99 -5.47
C GLU A 53 -10.62 11.78 -5.93
N GLY A 54 -9.43 11.15 -5.87
CA GLY A 54 -8.14 11.75 -6.17
C GLY A 54 -7.81 11.89 -7.66
N ALA A 55 -6.67 12.55 -7.92
CA ALA A 55 -6.11 12.71 -9.26
C ALA A 55 -5.20 11.54 -9.67
N GLU A 56 -4.84 10.69 -8.72
CA GLU A 56 -4.06 9.48 -8.88
C GLU A 56 -4.77 8.51 -9.83
N ARG A 57 -3.97 7.75 -10.59
CA ARG A 57 -4.50 6.82 -11.60
C ARG A 57 -4.00 5.39 -11.43
N THR A 58 -3.08 5.18 -10.50
CA THR A 58 -2.52 3.86 -10.19
C THR A 58 -2.55 3.64 -8.69
N LEU A 59 -3.13 2.53 -8.25
CA LEU A 59 -3.09 2.08 -6.86
C LEU A 59 -2.16 0.87 -6.73
N THR A 60 -1.17 0.98 -5.87
CA THR A 60 -0.30 -0.14 -5.50
C THR A 60 -0.79 -0.73 -4.19
N ILE A 61 -1.08 -2.03 -4.19
CA ILE A 61 -1.41 -2.78 -2.98
C ILE A 61 -0.12 -3.36 -2.42
N SER A 62 0.16 -3.09 -1.15
CA SER A 62 1.40 -3.48 -0.48
C SER A 62 1.15 -3.81 0.99
N GLY A 63 2.22 -4.10 1.72
CA GLY A 63 2.20 -4.59 3.08
C GLY A 63 3.47 -5.37 3.41
N GLY A 64 3.44 -6.15 4.48
CA GLY A 64 4.40 -7.23 4.71
C GLY A 64 4.21 -8.32 3.66
N GLU A 65 3.19 -9.16 3.87
CA GLU A 65 2.70 -10.10 2.86
C GLU A 65 1.22 -9.78 2.58
N PRO A 66 0.88 -9.11 1.46
CA PRO A 66 -0.46 -8.56 1.21
C PRO A 66 -1.58 -9.61 1.11
N THR A 67 -1.24 -10.89 0.94
CA THR A 67 -2.21 -11.99 0.84
C THR A 67 -2.52 -12.67 2.17
N LEU A 68 -1.91 -12.23 3.27
CA LEU A 68 -2.22 -12.69 4.64
C LEU A 68 -3.35 -11.87 5.28
#